data_AF-A0A7C4VYY7-F1
#
_entry.id   AF-A0A7C4VYY7-F1
#
_cell.length_a   1.000
_cell.length_b   1.000
_cell.length_c   1.000
_cell.angle_alpha   90.00
_cell.angle_beta   90.00
_cell.angle_gamma   90.00
#
_symmetry.space_group_name_H-M   'P 1'
#
loop_
_entity.id
_entity.type
_entity.pdbx_description
1 polymer ?
#
loop_
_entity_poly.entity_id
_entity_poly.type
_entity_poly.pdbx_seq_one_letter_code
_entity_poly.pdbx_strand_id
1 'polypeptide(L)' 'MYEVKIYSGYKGEERPRAILMDGKEYLIEKILYKEIVEDFKTRERKIIFLCFCNQKYYKIIRLPNNNWECYEQK' A
#
# COMPACT_ATOMS: atom_id res chain seq x y z
N MET A 1 -12.25 -8.06 4.17
CA MET A 1 -11.73 -6.68 4.37
C MET A 1 -10.22 -6.79 4.43
N TYR A 2 -9.48 -6.02 3.64
CA TYR A 2 -8.02 -6.07 3.61
C TYR A 2 -7.49 -4.91 4.44
N GLU A 3 -6.74 -5.20 5.49
CA GLU A 3 -6.05 -4.17 6.28
C GLU A 3 -4.58 -4.13 5.91
N VAL A 4 -4.00 -2.93 5.83
CA VAL A 4 -2.57 -2.76 5.51
C VAL A 4 -1.85 -2.36 6.78
N LYS A 5 -0.92 -3.20 7.23
CA LYS A 5 0.02 -2.79 8.28
C LYS A 5 1.14 -2.00 7.67
N ILE A 6 1.31 -0.79 8.17
CA ILE A 6 2.34 0.15 7.76
C ILE A 6 3.54 0.07 8.69
N TYR A 7 4.73 0.22 8.13
CA TYR A 7 5.91 0.56 8.88
C TYR A 7 6.16 2.04 8.70
N SER A 8 6.15 2.79 9.81
CA SER A 8 6.59 4.17 9.81
C SER A 8 8.11 4.17 9.75
N GLY A 9 8.67 4.28 8.54
CA GLY A 9 10.11 4.30 8.34
C GLY A 9 10.79 5.55 8.92
N TYR A 10 12.13 5.52 8.93
CA TYR A 10 12.96 6.66 9.31
C TYR A 10 12.74 7.82 8.31
N LYS A 11 12.47 9.04 8.80
CA LYS A 11 12.07 10.26 8.04
C LYS A 11 10.64 10.30 7.48
N GLY A 12 9.67 9.62 8.08
CA GLY A 12 8.24 9.83 7.79
C GLY A 12 7.75 9.22 6.46
N GLU A 13 8.58 8.41 5.79
CA GLU A 13 8.11 7.56 4.70
C GLU A 13 7.41 6.32 5.27
N GLU A 14 6.08 6.36 5.31
CA GLU A 14 5.29 5.16 5.58
C GLU A 14 5.31 4.24 4.37
N ARG A 15 5.65 2.98 4.61
CA ARG A 15 5.66 1.92 3.59
C ARG A 15 4.81 0.76 4.05
N PRO A 16 4.09 0.09 3.13
CA PRO A 16 3.33 -1.09 3.51
C PRO A 16 4.30 -2.20 3.90
N ARG A 17 4.02 -2.87 5.04
CA ARG A 17 4.84 -3.94 5.62
C ARG A 17 4.15 -5.30 5.51
N ALA A 18 2.85 -5.33 5.80
CA ALA A 18 2.07 -6.55 5.78
C ALA A 18 0.63 -6.25 5.35
N ILE A 19 -0.04 -7.26 4.83
CA ILE A 19 -1.47 -7.22 4.51
C ILE A 19 -2.17 -8.20 5.44
N LEU A 20 -3.12 -7.71 6.23
CA LEU A 20 -4.03 -8.54 7.00
C LEU A 20 -5.16 -8.99 6.07
N MET A 21 -5.25 -10.29 5.85
CA MET A 21 -6.26 -10.92 5.00
C MET A 21 -6.90 -12.04 5.80
N ASP A 22 -8.22 -11.94 6.02
CA ASP A 22 -8.99 -12.98 6.72
C ASP A 22 -8.45 -13.29 8.13
N GLY A 23 -7.99 -12.26 8.86
CA GLY A 23 -7.38 -12.40 10.18
C GLY A 23 -5.95 -12.98 10.18
N LYS A 24 -5.40 -13.31 9.00
CA LYS A 24 -4.00 -13.73 8.85
C LYS A 24 -3.14 -12.58 8.37
N GLU A 25 -1.99 -12.41 9.00
CA GLU A 25 -1.00 -11.42 8.59
C GLU A 25 -0.08 -12.03 7.52
N TYR A 26 0.01 -11.38 6.37
CA TYR A 26 0.92 -11.75 5.30
C TYR A 26 1.95 -10.64 5.10
N LEU A 27 3.21 -10.97 5.32
CA LEU A 27 4.31 -10.02 5.11
C LEU A 27 4.50 -9.76 3.62
N ILE A 28 4.74 -8.49 3.27
CA ILE A 28 5.07 -8.13 1.89
C ILE A 28 6.48 -8.62 1.60
N GLU A 29 6.59 -9.54 0.66
CA GLU A 29 7.85 -10.15 0.27
C GLU A 29 8.69 -9.18 -0.57
N LYS A 30 8.03 -8.45 -1.48
CA LYS A 30 8.71 -7.50 -2.37
C LYS A 30 7.80 -6.35 -2.75
N ILE A 31 8.35 -5.13 -2.77
CA ILE A 31 7.72 -3.97 -3.40
C ILE A 31 8.28 -3.87 -4.81
N LEU A 32 7.43 -4.06 -5.80
CA LEU A 32 7.81 -4.07 -7.22
C LEU A 32 7.79 -2.66 -7.79
N TYR A 33 6.87 -1.83 -7.31
CA TYR A 33 6.62 -0.51 -7.87
C TYR A 33 6.14 0.46 -6.80
N LYS A 34 6.56 1.72 -6.90
CA LYS A 34 6.09 2.84 -6.11
C LYS A 34 5.89 4.03 -7.05
N GLU A 35 4.69 4.57 -7.07
CA GLU A 35 4.34 5.76 -7.85
C GLU A 35 3.62 6.76 -6.96
N ILE A 36 3.95 8.03 -7.12
CA ILE A 36 3.26 9.13 -6.45
C ILE A 36 2.47 9.85 -7.53
N VAL A 37 1.15 9.83 -7.39
CA VAL A 37 0.23 10.50 -8.30
C VAL A 37 -0.31 11.73 -7.59
N GLU A 38 -0.03 12.91 -8.15
CA GLU A 38 -0.62 14.17 -7.72
C GLU A 38 -1.78 14.51 -8.66
N ASP A 39 -2.97 14.73 -8.10
CA ASP A 39 -4.10 15.21 -8.87
C ASP A 39 -3.97 16.74 -9.04
N PHE A 40 -3.87 17.21 -10.28
CA PHE A 40 -3.66 18.63 -10.56
C PHE A 40 -4.87 19.50 -10.19
N LYS A 41 -6.09 18.93 -10.17
CA LYS A 41 -7.31 19.69 -9.86
C LYS A 41 -7.52 19.82 -8.36
N THR A 42 -7.29 18.75 -7.60
CA THR A 42 -7.51 18.77 -6.15
C THR A 42 -6.24 19.04 -5.34
N ARG A 43 -5.05 19.01 -5.99
CA ARG A 43 -3.72 19.04 -5.38
C ARG A 43 -3.48 17.90 -4.37
N GLU A 44 -4.29 16.86 -4.44
CA GLU A 44 -4.17 15.71 -3.57
C GLU A 44 -3.08 14.76 -4.07
N ARG A 45 -2.29 14.24 -3.13
CA ARG A 45 -1.25 13.26 -3.42
C ARG A 45 -1.69 11.90 -2.93
N LYS A 46 -1.67 10.92 -3.83
CA LYS A 46 -1.82 9.50 -3.50
C LYS A 46 -0.55 8.75 -3.85
N ILE A 47 -0.23 7.72 -3.07
CA ILE A 47 0.95 6.88 -3.31
C ILE A 47 0.46 5.48 -3.64
N ILE A 48 0.82 4.98 -4.81
CA ILE A 48 0.49 3.64 -5.29
C ILE A 48 1.72 2.76 -5.09
N PHE A 49 1.53 1.63 -4.44
CA PHE A 49 2.51 0.57 -4.26
C PHE A 49 2.01 -0.69 -4.94
N LEU A 50 2.86 -1.32 -5.75
CA LEU A 50 2.63 -2.69 -6.23
C LEU A 50 3.52 -3.62 -5.41
N CYS A 51 2.89 -4.54 -4.70
CA CYS A 51 3.53 -5.43 -3.75
C CYS A 51 3.30 -6.88 -4.15
N PHE A 52 4.32 -7.72 -4.02
CA PHE A 52 4.21 -9.16 -4.09
C PHE A 52 4.13 -9.72 -2.68
N CYS A 53 3.10 -10.51 -2.43
CA CYS A 53 2.80 -11.07 -1.13
C CYS A 53 2.01 -12.37 -1.32
N ASN A 54 2.38 -13.44 -0.62
CA ASN A 54 1.63 -14.69 -0.64
C ASN A 54 1.42 -15.23 -2.07
N GLN A 55 2.47 -15.19 -2.90
CA GLN A 55 2.45 -15.61 -4.31
C GLN A 55 1.51 -14.82 -5.24
N LYS A 56 1.00 -13.68 -4.78
CA LYS A 56 0.09 -12.81 -5.54
C LYS A 56 0.57 -11.38 -5.56
N TYR A 57 0.01 -10.62 -6.49
CA TYR A 57 0.25 -9.18 -6.62
C TYR A 57 -0.87 -8.41 -5.93
N TYR A 58 -0.50 -7.41 -5.16
CA TYR A 58 -1.42 -6.51 -4.48
C TYR A 58 -1.07 -5.07 -4.82
N LYS A 59 -2.10 -4.31 -5.19
CA LYS A 59 -2.02 -2.87 -5.35
C LYS A 59 -2.48 -2.21 -4.06
N ILE A 60 -1.58 -1.51 -3.41
CA ILE A 60 -1.85 -0.74 -2.19
C ILE A 60 -1.83 0.74 -2.54
N ILE A 61 -2.85 1.48 -2.15
CA ILE A 61 -2.99 2.91 -2.43
C ILE A 61 -3.09 3.64 -1.10
N ARG A 62 -2.14 4.54 -0.85
CA ARG A 62 -2.23 5.52 0.22
C ARG A 62 -2.97 6.74 -0.30
N LEU A 63 -4.15 6.99 0.26
CA LEU A 63 -4.98 8.16 -0.03
C LEU A 63 -4.49 9.40 0.75
N PRO A 64 -4.84 10.62 0.29
CA PRO A 64 -4.45 11.88 0.93
C PRO A 64 -4.99 12.05 2.36
N ASN A 65 -6.09 11.37 2.70
CA ASN A 65 -6.72 11.37 4.02
C ASN A 65 -6.08 10.38 5.02
N ASN A 66 -4.87 9.87 4.72
CA ASN A 66 -4.18 8.80 5.46
C ASN A 66 -4.90 7.44 5.50
N ASN A 67 -5.94 7.25 4.69
CA ASN A 67 -6.51 5.92 4.49
C ASN A 67 -5.67 5.10 3.52
N TRP A 68 -5.71 3.78 3.71
CA TRP A 68 -5.01 2.81 2.89
C TRP A 68 -6.02 1.88 2.25
N GLU A 69 -5.96 1.76 0.93
CA GLU A 69 -6.76 0.80 0.17
C GLU A 69 -5.86 -0.31 -0.36
N CYS A 70 -6.36 -1.54 -0.38
CA CYS A 70 -5.63 -2.70 -0.86
C CYS A 70 -6.52 -3.52 -1.80
N TYR A 71 -5.97 -3.85 -2.96
CA TYR A 71 -6.64 -4.62 -4.00
C TYR A 71 -5.73 -5.73 -4.51
N GLU A 72 -6.26 -6.94 -4.65
CA GLU A 72 -5.57 -8.03 -5.35
C GLU A 72 -5.53 -7.72 -6.86
N GLN A 73 -4.34 -7.78 -7.46
CA GLN A 73 -4.15 -7.76 -8.91
C GLN A 73 -4.17 -9.21 -9.41
N LYS A 74 -5.14 -9.51 -10.30
CA LYS A 74 -5.24 -10.79 -11.01
C LYS A 74 -4.30 -10.86 -12.20
#